data_AF-A0A2A5QPA6-F1
#
_entry.id   AF-A0A2A5QPA6-F1
#
_cell.length_a   1.000
_cell.length_b   1.000
_cell.length_c   1.000
_cell.angle_alpha   90.00
_cell.angle_beta   90.00
_cell.angle_gamma   90.00
#
_symmetry.space_group_name_H-M   'P 1'
#
loop_
_entity.id
_entity.type
_entity.pdbx_description
1 polymer ?
#
loop_
_entity_poly.entity_id
_entity_poly.type
_entity_poly.pdbx_seq_one_letter_code
_entity_poly.pdbx_strand_id
1 'polypeptide(L)'
;MGSQTGKSERYQRVDDRQSEISSAIADLEAEAANEQVEQLVAVLDSMSMELRRLEARNRKLTRKLADLDRRVPDGGIKADSSTGGTSPRDQAVLDVLAERGPCKIEVSELKQLYRRHTDIKNSRTLDDRVKHLTRDGPFEFVSPALWEYVPDSS
;
A
#
# COMPACT_ATOMS: atom_id res chain seq x y z
N MET A 1 -30.33 -0.68 84.91
CA MET A 1 -29.18 -1.56 84.62
C MET A 1 -29.48 -2.46 83.40
N GLY A 2 -29.76 -1.91 82.21
CA GLY A 2 -30.18 -2.71 81.04
C GLY A 2 -29.66 -2.23 79.68
N SER A 3 -28.68 -1.32 79.68
CA SER A 3 -28.26 -0.60 78.45
C SER A 3 -26.91 -1.08 77.87
N GLN A 4 -26.19 -1.97 78.57
CA GLN A 4 -24.87 -2.45 78.13
C GLN A 4 -24.93 -3.68 77.21
N THR A 5 -25.88 -4.59 77.41
CA THR A 5 -26.01 -5.82 76.59
C THR A 5 -26.49 -5.52 75.17
N GLY A 6 -27.50 -4.66 75.01
CA GLY A 6 -28.03 -4.30 73.69
C GLY A 6 -27.06 -3.45 72.82
N LYS A 7 -26.09 -2.75 73.44
CA LYS A 7 -25.02 -2.08 72.69
C LYS A 7 -24.02 -3.11 72.13
N SER A 8 -23.63 -4.10 72.95
CA SER A 8 -22.69 -5.16 72.54
C SER A 8 -23.23 -6.00 71.38
N GLU A 9 -24.51 -6.39 71.43
CA GLU A 9 -25.16 -7.16 70.34
C GLU A 9 -25.34 -6.36 69.05
N ARG A 10 -25.41 -5.02 69.16
CA ARG A 10 -25.51 -4.15 67.98
C ARG A 10 -24.15 -3.95 67.33
N TYR A 11 -23.09 -3.84 68.14
CA TYR A 11 -21.71 -3.84 67.65
C TYR A 11 -21.36 -5.17 66.98
N GLN A 12 -21.69 -6.30 67.60
CA GLN A 12 -21.45 -7.63 67.03
C GLN A 12 -22.09 -7.78 65.64
N ARG A 13 -23.36 -7.40 65.49
CA ARG A 13 -24.07 -7.46 64.20
C ARG A 13 -23.49 -6.56 63.13
N VAL A 14 -22.97 -5.40 63.51
CA VAL A 14 -22.32 -4.49 62.55
C VAL A 14 -20.98 -5.06 62.10
N ASP A 15 -20.23 -5.68 63.02
CA ASP A 15 -18.94 -6.30 62.75
C ASP A 15 -19.10 -7.54 61.84
N ASP A 16 -20.09 -8.40 62.15
CA ASP A 16 -20.45 -9.55 61.32
C ASP A 16 -20.83 -9.11 59.90
N ARG A 17 -21.63 -8.04 59.79
CA ARG A 17 -22.05 -7.46 58.50
C ARG A 17 -20.88 -6.84 57.74
N GLN A 18 -19.96 -6.16 58.42
CA GLN A 18 -18.76 -5.61 57.80
C GLN A 18 -17.83 -6.71 57.30
N SER A 19 -17.71 -7.81 58.03
CA SER A 19 -16.96 -8.99 57.62
C SER A 19 -17.56 -9.63 56.36
N GLU A 20 -18.88 -9.84 56.34
CA GLU A 20 -19.60 -10.36 55.16
C GLU A 20 -19.40 -9.46 53.93
N ILE A 21 -19.55 -8.14 54.09
CA ILE A 21 -19.37 -7.17 53.00
C ILE A 21 -17.92 -7.18 52.49
N SER A 22 -16.94 -7.25 53.40
CA SER A 22 -15.52 -7.27 53.03
C SER A 22 -15.16 -8.55 52.26
N SER A 23 -15.72 -9.70 52.66
CA SER A 23 -15.58 -10.95 51.93
C SER A 23 -16.17 -10.85 50.52
N ALA A 24 -17.39 -10.32 50.40
CA ALA A 24 -18.06 -10.19 49.11
C ALA A 24 -17.32 -9.21 48.17
N ILE A 25 -16.72 -8.14 48.70
CA ILE A 25 -15.86 -7.24 47.91
C ILE A 25 -14.61 -7.97 47.42
N ALA A 26 -13.95 -8.74 48.28
CA ALA A 26 -12.75 -9.49 47.90
C ALA A 26 -13.03 -10.52 46.79
N ASP A 27 -14.18 -11.20 46.86
CA ASP A 27 -14.60 -12.14 45.82
C ASP A 27 -14.89 -11.42 44.50
N LEU A 28 -15.60 -10.29 44.53
CA LEU A 28 -15.87 -9.47 43.36
C LEU A 28 -14.60 -8.87 42.74
N GLU A 29 -13.63 -8.45 43.55
CA GLU A 29 -12.33 -7.94 43.10
C GLU A 29 -11.51 -9.05 42.44
N ALA A 30 -11.53 -10.28 42.99
CA ALA A 30 -10.85 -11.42 42.41
C ALA A 30 -11.48 -11.84 41.05
N GLU A 31 -12.81 -11.87 40.96
CA GLU A 31 -13.54 -12.18 39.73
C GLU A 31 -13.27 -11.11 38.66
N ALA A 32 -13.40 -9.83 39.01
CA ALA A 32 -13.16 -8.72 38.09
C ALA A 32 -11.70 -8.67 37.59
N ALA A 33 -10.73 -8.97 38.47
CA ALA A 33 -9.33 -9.08 38.07
C ALA A 33 -9.12 -10.21 37.07
N ASN A 34 -9.78 -11.36 37.26
CA ASN A 34 -9.70 -12.48 36.31
C ASN A 34 -10.33 -12.14 34.97
N GLU A 35 -11.53 -11.55 34.93
CA GLU A 35 -12.18 -11.15 33.67
C GLU A 35 -11.36 -10.11 32.90
N GLN A 36 -10.80 -9.11 33.60
CA GLN A 36 -9.95 -8.10 32.98
C GLN A 36 -8.66 -8.72 32.41
N VAL A 37 -8.06 -9.68 33.12
CA VAL A 37 -6.88 -10.41 32.63
C VAL A 37 -7.23 -11.25 31.41
N GLU A 38 -8.37 -11.95 31.40
CA GLU A 38 -8.82 -12.72 30.23
C GLU A 38 -9.07 -11.84 29.00
N GLN A 39 -9.70 -10.68 29.18
CA GLN A 39 -9.90 -9.71 28.10
C GLN A 39 -8.56 -9.18 27.57
N LEU A 40 -7.61 -8.89 28.46
CA LEU A 40 -6.28 -8.43 28.06
C LEU A 40 -5.53 -9.51 27.26
N VAL A 41 -5.63 -10.77 27.67
CA VAL A 41 -5.06 -11.92 26.94
C VAL A 41 -5.68 -12.04 25.55
N ALA A 42 -7.01 -11.90 25.42
CA ALA A 42 -7.67 -11.95 24.12
C ALA A 42 -7.22 -10.81 23.18
N VAL A 43 -7.02 -9.60 23.72
CA VAL A 43 -6.47 -8.46 22.96
C VAL A 43 -5.02 -8.74 22.53
N LEU A 44 -4.18 -9.25 23.43
CA LEU A 44 -2.80 -9.61 23.12
C LEU A 44 -2.71 -10.69 22.05
N ASP A 45 -3.59 -11.69 22.09
CA ASP A 45 -3.67 -12.73 21.07
C ASP A 45 -4.07 -12.14 19.71
N SER A 46 -5.08 -11.28 19.68
CA SER A 46 -5.51 -10.57 18.47
C SER A 46 -4.36 -9.74 17.86
N MET A 47 -3.67 -8.96 18.70
CA MET A 47 -2.49 -8.18 18.29
C MET A 47 -1.36 -9.08 17.78
N SER A 48 -1.13 -10.23 18.41
CA SER A 48 -0.10 -11.19 17.99
C SER A 48 -0.39 -11.76 16.60
N MET A 49 -1.66 -12.06 16.30
CA MET A 49 -2.07 -12.53 14.98
C MET A 49 -1.92 -11.43 13.92
N GLU A 50 -2.27 -10.19 14.27
CA GLU A 50 -2.13 -9.05 13.37
C GLU A 50 -0.66 -8.74 13.07
N LEU A 51 0.22 -8.80 14.07
CA LEU A 51 1.67 -8.69 13.89
C LEU A 51 2.20 -9.78 12.95
N ARG A 52 1.82 -11.05 13.15
CA ARG A 52 2.22 -12.15 12.24
C ARG A 52 1.73 -11.92 10.82
N ARG A 53 0.50 -11.41 10.65
CA ARG A 53 -0.07 -11.08 9.33
C ARG A 53 0.69 -9.93 8.67
N LEU A 54 1.01 -8.88 9.42
CA LEU A 54 1.78 -7.74 8.95
C LEU A 54 3.20 -8.13 8.58
N GLU A 55 3.88 -8.95 9.40
CA GLU A 55 5.19 -9.51 9.08
C GLU A 55 5.17 -10.35 7.80
N ALA A 56 4.17 -11.21 7.62
CA ALA A 56 4.02 -12.00 6.39
C ALA A 56 3.83 -11.10 5.16
N ARG A 57 3.03 -10.03 5.31
CA ARG A 57 2.84 -9.02 4.26
C ARG A 57 4.13 -8.25 4.00
N ASN A 58 4.86 -7.87 5.04
CA ASN A 58 6.15 -7.18 4.93
C ASN A 58 7.16 -8.05 4.20
N ARG A 59 7.35 -9.32 4.62
CA ARG A 59 8.19 -10.30 3.91
C ARG A 59 7.81 -10.44 2.44
N LYS A 60 6.50 -10.49 2.12
CA LYS A 60 6.02 -10.55 0.73
C LYS A 60 6.36 -9.29 -0.06
N LEU A 61 6.21 -8.11 0.55
CA LEU A 61 6.56 -6.83 -0.06
C LEU A 61 8.08 -6.71 -0.24
N THR A 62 8.90 -7.04 0.76
CA THR A 62 10.37 -7.06 0.65
C THR A 62 10.83 -7.99 -0.46
N ARG A 63 10.25 -9.19 -0.59
CA ARG A 63 10.57 -10.10 -1.71
C ARG A 63 10.21 -9.51 -3.06
N LYS A 64 9.04 -8.86 -3.17
CA LYS A 64 8.64 -8.17 -4.40
C LYS A 64 9.57 -6.99 -4.71
N LEU A 65 9.98 -6.25 -3.70
CA LEU A 65 10.89 -5.12 -3.83
C LEU A 65 12.26 -5.61 -4.31
N ALA A 66 12.79 -6.67 -3.72
CA ALA A 66 14.03 -7.31 -4.18
C ALA A 66 13.93 -7.92 -5.60
N ASP A 67 12.78 -8.48 -5.98
CA ASP A 67 12.55 -8.97 -7.35
C ASP A 67 12.45 -7.81 -8.36
N LEU A 68 11.85 -6.67 -7.96
CA LEU A 68 11.85 -5.45 -8.75
C LEU A 68 13.26 -4.86 -8.86
N ASP A 69 14.00 -4.74 -7.76
CA ASP A 69 15.38 -4.26 -7.75
C ASP A 69 16.31 -5.15 -8.59
N ARG A 70 16.06 -6.46 -8.69
CA ARG A 70 16.81 -7.34 -9.60
C ARG A 70 16.44 -7.16 -11.07
N ARG A 71 15.19 -6.81 -11.35
CA ARG A 71 14.69 -6.59 -12.73
C ARG A 71 14.96 -5.19 -13.24
N VAL A 72 15.24 -4.24 -12.33
CA VAL A 72 15.67 -2.88 -12.64
C VAL A 72 17.19 -2.86 -12.54
N PRO A 73 17.94 -2.75 -13.65
CA PRO A 73 19.40 -2.62 -13.59
C PRO A 73 19.77 -1.39 -12.75
N ASP A 74 20.92 -1.43 -12.07
CA ASP A 74 21.51 -0.28 -11.37
C ASP A 74 21.48 0.96 -12.28
N GLY A 75 20.51 1.84 -12.04
CA GLY A 75 20.07 2.84 -13.02
C GLY A 75 18.65 3.35 -12.79
N GLY A 76 17.81 2.54 -12.11
CA GLY A 76 16.56 2.97 -11.51
C GLY A 76 15.43 3.27 -12.49
N ILE A 77 14.23 2.74 -12.22
CA ILE A 77 13.00 3.37 -12.70
C ILE A 77 12.88 4.66 -11.88
N LYS A 78 13.54 5.73 -12.33
CA LYS A 78 13.16 7.07 -11.93
C LYS A 78 11.67 7.19 -12.26
N ALA A 79 10.87 7.65 -11.32
CA ALA A 79 9.61 8.28 -11.69
C ALA A 79 9.97 9.30 -12.78
N ASP A 80 9.44 9.10 -14.00
CA ASP A 80 9.67 9.94 -15.17
C ASP A 80 9.05 11.33 -14.96
N SER A 81 9.54 12.07 -13.97
CA SER A 81 9.49 13.52 -13.87
C SER A 81 10.80 14.16 -14.34
N SER A 82 11.68 13.39 -14.99
CA SER A 82 12.87 13.92 -15.67
C SER A 82 12.46 14.59 -16.97
N THR A 83 12.23 15.90 -16.88
CA THR A 83 12.70 16.88 -17.84
C THR A 83 13.74 16.31 -18.83
N GLY A 84 13.33 16.08 -20.08
CA GLY A 84 14.23 15.98 -21.24
C GLY A 84 14.71 14.60 -21.70
N GLY A 85 14.28 13.49 -21.10
CA GLY A 85 14.67 12.14 -21.55
C GLY A 85 13.51 11.35 -22.17
N THR A 86 13.77 10.66 -23.29
CA THR A 86 12.84 9.68 -23.88
C THR A 86 12.54 8.59 -22.86
N SER A 87 11.28 8.47 -22.45
CA SER A 87 10.87 7.49 -21.45
C SER A 87 11.02 6.06 -21.99
N PRO A 88 11.29 5.04 -21.16
CA PRO A 88 11.54 3.66 -21.62
C PRO A 88 10.44 3.08 -22.50
N ARG A 89 9.19 3.50 -22.27
CA ARG A 89 8.03 3.10 -23.10
C ARG A 89 8.04 3.75 -24.48
N ASP A 90 8.51 5.00 -24.56
CA ASP A 90 8.67 5.71 -25.83
C ASP A 90 9.84 5.10 -26.59
N GLN A 91 10.92 4.76 -25.89
CA GLN A 91 12.07 4.06 -26.47
C GLN A 91 11.65 2.72 -27.09
N ALA A 92 10.83 1.92 -26.40
CA ALA A 92 10.32 0.66 -26.95
C ALA A 92 9.50 0.83 -28.25
N VAL A 93 8.80 1.95 -28.40
CA VAL A 93 8.08 2.28 -29.64
C VAL A 93 9.06 2.74 -30.72
N LEU A 94 10.05 3.57 -30.35
CA LEU A 94 11.10 4.02 -31.27
C LEU A 94 11.99 2.90 -31.77
N ASP A 95 12.33 1.91 -30.94
CA ASP A 95 13.15 0.75 -31.33
C ASP A 95 12.46 -0.04 -32.45
N VAL A 96 11.14 -0.24 -32.34
CA VAL A 96 10.33 -0.90 -33.37
C VAL A 96 10.26 -0.06 -34.66
N LEU A 97 10.27 1.26 -34.55
CA LEU A 97 10.31 2.14 -35.73
C LEU A 97 11.70 2.19 -36.36
N ALA A 98 12.76 2.14 -35.55
CA ALA A 98 14.14 2.09 -36.01
C ALA A 98 14.39 0.84 -36.87
N GLU A 99 13.84 -0.31 -36.47
CA GLU A 99 13.87 -1.53 -37.28
C GLU A 99 13.20 -1.39 -38.65
N ARG A 100 12.21 -0.49 -38.78
CA ARG A 100 11.51 -0.21 -40.04
C ARG A 100 12.22 0.85 -40.90
N GLY A 101 13.13 1.63 -40.31
CA GLY A 101 13.77 2.77 -40.95
C GLY A 101 12.81 3.96 -41.16
N PRO A 102 13.23 4.96 -41.98
CA PRO A 102 12.42 6.14 -42.26
C PRO A 102 11.06 5.75 -42.85
N CYS A 103 9.98 6.14 -42.19
CA CYS A 103 8.65 5.73 -42.60
C CYS A 103 7.57 6.74 -42.19
N LYS A 104 6.47 6.76 -42.96
CA LYS A 104 5.28 7.53 -42.60
C LYS A 104 4.41 6.68 -41.69
N ILE A 105 4.01 7.26 -40.57
CA ILE A 105 3.21 6.59 -39.56
C ILE A 105 2.00 7.43 -39.16
N GLU A 106 0.85 6.78 -39.12
CA GLU A 106 -0.36 7.40 -38.61
C GLU A 106 -0.36 7.44 -37.08
N VAL A 107 -1.01 8.45 -36.51
CA VAL A 107 -1.29 8.51 -35.08
C VAL A 107 -2.01 7.23 -34.60
N SER A 108 -2.91 6.69 -35.41
CA SER A 108 -3.64 5.45 -35.13
C SER A 108 -2.69 4.25 -34.95
N GLU A 109 -1.63 4.20 -35.74
CA GLU A 109 -0.62 3.15 -35.74
C GLU A 109 0.36 3.31 -34.57
N LEU A 110 0.82 4.54 -34.29
CA LEU A 110 1.61 4.83 -33.08
C LEU A 110 0.88 4.34 -31.82
N LYS A 111 -0.41 4.63 -31.72
CA LYS A 111 -1.27 4.14 -30.63
C LYS A 111 -1.30 2.61 -30.54
N GLN A 112 -1.30 1.91 -31.67
CA GLN A 112 -1.24 0.45 -31.69
C GLN A 112 0.14 -0.06 -31.25
N LEU A 113 1.23 0.59 -31.66
CA LEU A 113 2.58 0.23 -31.23
C LEU A 113 2.70 0.34 -29.71
N TYR A 114 2.23 1.44 -29.11
CA TYR A 114 2.16 1.57 -27.65
C TYR A 114 1.36 0.43 -27.01
N ARG A 115 0.19 0.07 -27.54
CA ARG A 115 -0.63 -1.00 -26.95
C ARG A 115 0.00 -2.39 -27.04
N ARG A 116 0.79 -2.65 -28.09
CA ARG A 116 1.44 -3.94 -28.36
C ARG A 116 2.76 -4.10 -27.61
N HIS A 117 3.54 -3.03 -27.53
CA HIS A 117 4.93 -3.05 -27.03
C HIS A 117 5.08 -2.45 -25.63
N THR A 118 4.01 -1.95 -25.02
CA THR A 118 4.03 -1.38 -23.65
C THR A 118 2.84 -1.84 -22.81
N ASP A 119 2.89 -1.55 -21.51
CA ASP A 119 1.84 -1.81 -20.52
C ASP A 119 0.72 -0.75 -20.50
N ILE A 120 0.78 0.29 -21.35
CA ILE A 120 -0.21 1.37 -21.37
C ILE A 120 -1.55 0.86 -21.94
N LYS A 121 -2.59 0.86 -21.09
CA LYS A 121 -3.98 0.54 -21.48
C LYS A 121 -4.94 1.73 -21.46
N ASN A 122 -4.61 2.80 -20.73
CA ASN A 122 -5.45 3.99 -20.63
C ASN A 122 -5.36 4.84 -21.90
N SER A 123 -6.51 5.15 -22.52
CA SER A 123 -6.57 5.95 -23.75
C SER A 123 -6.03 7.37 -23.56
N ARG A 124 -6.32 8.03 -22.43
CA ARG A 124 -5.89 9.40 -22.18
C ARG A 124 -4.36 9.48 -22.06
N THR A 125 -3.78 8.57 -21.28
CA THR A 125 -2.32 8.46 -21.14
C THR A 125 -1.66 8.19 -22.48
N LEU A 126 -2.27 7.36 -23.31
CA LEU A 126 -1.74 7.00 -24.62
C LEU A 126 -1.81 8.17 -25.61
N ASP A 127 -2.87 8.98 -25.58
CA ASP A 127 -2.99 10.21 -26.37
C ASP A 127 -1.93 11.24 -25.96
N ASP A 128 -1.75 11.45 -24.66
CA ASP A 128 -0.72 12.35 -24.13
C ASP A 128 0.69 11.90 -24.52
N ARG A 129 0.95 10.59 -24.47
CA ARG A 129 2.27 10.03 -24.83
C ARG A 129 2.57 10.10 -26.31
N VAL A 130 1.61 9.78 -27.17
CA VAL A 130 1.80 9.94 -28.62
C VAL A 130 2.09 11.41 -28.94
N LYS A 131 1.36 12.34 -28.33
CA LYS A 131 1.61 13.78 -28.52
C LYS A 131 3.01 14.20 -28.08
N HIS A 132 3.49 13.71 -26.94
CA HIS A 132 4.86 13.97 -26.48
C HIS A 132 5.89 13.36 -27.42
N LEU A 133 5.72 12.10 -27.80
CA LEU A 133 6.64 11.39 -28.69
C LEU A 133 6.77 12.07 -30.06
N THR A 134 5.66 12.50 -30.66
CA THR A 134 5.68 13.18 -31.96
C THR A 134 6.17 14.62 -31.90
N ARG A 135 6.11 15.27 -30.73
CA ARG A 135 6.54 16.67 -30.58
C ARG A 135 8.01 16.79 -30.21
N ASP A 136 8.46 15.93 -29.30
CA ASP A 136 9.78 16.02 -28.67
C ASP A 136 10.74 14.93 -29.20
N GLY A 137 10.27 14.03 -30.07
CA GLY A 137 11.03 12.91 -30.63
C GLY A 137 11.40 13.06 -32.12
N PRO A 138 11.96 12.00 -32.74
CA PRO A 138 12.47 11.98 -34.12
C PRO A 138 11.34 11.88 -35.17
N PHE A 139 10.43 12.85 -35.15
CA PHE A 139 9.29 12.90 -36.06
C PHE A 139 9.19 14.27 -36.74
N GLU A 140 8.94 14.24 -38.04
CA GLU A 140 8.57 15.42 -38.81
C GLU A 140 7.06 15.46 -39.04
N PHE A 141 6.47 16.65 -38.87
CA PHE A 141 5.05 16.86 -39.08
C PHE A 141 4.73 16.88 -40.59
N VAL A 142 3.89 15.93 -41.03
CA VAL A 142 3.39 15.90 -42.42
C VAL A 142 1.96 16.44 -42.48
N SER A 143 1.08 15.96 -41.60
CA SER A 143 -0.32 16.40 -41.51
C SER A 143 -0.94 16.05 -40.15
N PRO A 144 -2.14 16.55 -39.79
CA PRO A 144 -2.74 16.39 -38.45
C PRO A 144 -2.86 14.94 -37.92
N ALA A 145 -2.82 13.93 -38.79
CA ALA A 145 -2.87 12.51 -38.41
C ALA A 145 -1.66 11.70 -38.87
N LEU A 146 -0.69 12.33 -39.56
CA LEU A 146 0.41 11.65 -40.22
C LEU A 146 1.74 12.32 -39.87
N TRP A 147 2.67 11.50 -39.42
CA TRP A 147 4.02 11.91 -39.05
C TRP A 147 5.02 11.09 -39.84
N GLU A 148 6.17 11.67 -40.15
CA GLU A 148 7.28 10.97 -40.76
C GLU A 148 8.31 10.70 -39.67
N TYR A 149 8.56 9.42 -39.39
CA TYR A 149 9.64 9.01 -38.51
C TYR A 149 10.95 9.17 -39.26
N VAL A 150 11.82 10.05 -38.75
CA VAL A 150 13.14 10.32 -39.31
C VAL A 150 14.15 9.94 -38.23
N PRO A 151 14.65 8.69 -38.22
CA PRO A 151 15.64 8.28 -37.23
C PRO A 151 16.84 9.22 -37.30
N ASP A 152 17.28 9.73 -36.15
CA ASP A 152 18.42 10.65 -36.08
C ASP A 152 19.57 10.07 -36.91
N SER A 153 19.97 10.82 -37.93
CA SER A 153 21.12 10.48 -38.75
C SER A 153 22.33 10.53 -37.83
N SER A 154 22.87 9.37 -37.49
CA SER A 154 24.21 9.29 -36.90
C SER A 154 25.24 9.90 -37.83
#